data_AF-A0ABD3MZC8-F1
#
_entry.id   AF-A0ABD3MZC8-F1
#
_cell.length_a   1.000
_cell.length_b   1.000
_cell.length_c   1.000
_cell.angle_alpha   90.00
_cell.angle_beta   90.00
_cell.angle_gamma   90.00
#
_symmetry.space_group_name_H-M   'P 1'
#
loop_
_entity.id
_entity.type
_entity.pdbx_description
1 polymer ?
#
loop_
_entity_poly.entity_id
_entity_poly.type
_entity_poly.pdbx_seq_one_letter_code
_entity_poly.pdbx_strand_id
1 'polypeptide(L)'
;MGHDPMIWSPSADHDPVAGTTTTTKTKRTTMRSTGALRLDFDVRSALTPRELVSDNDGVLLLALPANGHRRVMDRLAPEIVDRILPPSDAAGGGVGGAMHVIISSHASLGAVYFMGLLREECRRRITRRRTYEDDRDDDRGEGGEVVDEILRGVRITAWGTTVVTARKTSEVSVHVPTVRRLVDYCTVPPSPPPQSTPPPASSSSSKGGGDVRYAWGREKTMSSRIKTTTITATHTMDVATSTAVRDTASAATSTTKRESLLRDDDHDLCTALFGPRFRRRDGGLLAISLSNLNPQNHLGIVLGNMSRMDPPPPPPPLHPPGEPSLTLSSSPSSSPWPSWYQGENVTPNVGRLMEALDRERLDIVRSLGVDVRTIHEHFSWSFDVPMETPVGKNDNGEEEDVDDEVPASASAANTTSNMTSRRKATRPLTVSEMNQMMHHHLNNDVLGPATPNTRYVLEDVPYGLVPTVLLGRAVGRPAILHESGIRILSAMYGRDFMAENDLLQGLGLLTVDSDHADRRDDDDDITPTLERWRKMAYSGSL
;
A
#
# COMPACT_ATOMS: atom_id res chain seq x y z
N MET A 1 21.71 0.90 -8.41
CA MET A 1 21.53 0.02 -7.24
C MET A 1 21.93 -1.40 -7.64
N GLY A 2 22.50 -2.20 -6.75
CA GLY A 2 23.11 -3.50 -7.09
C GLY A 2 22.17 -4.70 -7.07
N HIS A 3 20.86 -4.48 -7.20
CA HIS A 3 19.86 -5.54 -7.14
C HIS A 3 19.74 -6.27 -8.48
N ASP A 4 19.46 -7.56 -8.43
CA ASP A 4 19.07 -8.38 -9.60
C ASP A 4 17.60 -8.79 -9.41
N PRO A 5 16.64 -7.93 -9.84
CA PRO A 5 15.23 -8.13 -9.56
C PRO A 5 14.60 -9.20 -10.45
N MET A 6 13.56 -9.83 -9.90
CA MET A 6 12.73 -10.81 -10.59
C MET A 6 11.26 -10.41 -10.46
N ILE A 7 10.48 -10.60 -11.52
CA ILE A 7 9.04 -10.39 -11.56
C ILE A 7 8.31 -11.70 -11.86
N TRP A 8 7.06 -11.78 -11.44
CA TRP A 8 6.11 -12.83 -11.78
C TRP A 8 4.71 -12.21 -11.87
N SER A 9 3.80 -12.83 -12.60
CA SER A 9 2.41 -12.35 -12.71
C SER A 9 1.43 -13.52 -12.89
N PRO A 10 0.37 -13.66 -12.07
CA PRO A 10 -0.58 -14.76 -12.17
C PRO A 10 -1.37 -14.84 -13.48
N SER A 11 -1.39 -13.76 -14.26
CA SER A 11 -2.04 -13.72 -15.57
C SER A 11 -1.25 -14.49 -16.63
N ALA A 12 0.04 -14.73 -16.43
CA ALA A 12 0.88 -15.51 -17.34
C ALA A 12 0.48 -17.01 -17.38
N ASP A 13 -0.24 -17.49 -16.37
CA ASP A 13 -0.69 -18.88 -16.28
C ASP A 13 -1.97 -19.18 -17.10
N HIS A 14 -2.61 -18.17 -17.70
CA HIS A 14 -3.89 -18.32 -18.42
C HIS A 14 -3.82 -18.08 -19.94
N ASP A 15 -2.65 -17.78 -20.51
CA ASP A 15 -2.49 -17.62 -21.96
C ASP A 15 -1.61 -18.73 -22.58
N PRO A 16 -2.15 -19.96 -22.73
CA PRO A 16 -1.46 -21.06 -23.41
C PRO A 16 -1.51 -20.95 -24.94
N VAL A 17 -2.06 -19.86 -25.51
CA VAL A 17 -2.31 -19.74 -26.96
C VAL A 17 -1.07 -19.21 -27.71
N ALA A 18 -0.14 -18.56 -27.02
CA ALA A 18 1.20 -18.28 -27.54
C ALA A 18 2.09 -19.53 -27.50
N GLY A 19 1.79 -20.51 -28.36
CA GLY A 19 2.56 -21.74 -28.51
C GLY A 19 3.96 -21.51 -29.09
N THR A 20 4.92 -21.09 -28.26
CA THR A 20 6.36 -21.13 -28.57
C THR A 20 7.11 -22.06 -27.62
N THR A 21 7.85 -22.97 -28.24
CA THR A 21 8.56 -24.11 -27.68
C THR A 21 9.33 -23.82 -26.38
N THR A 22 9.11 -24.70 -25.40
CA THR A 22 9.90 -24.94 -24.18
C THR A 22 11.34 -24.43 -24.25
N THR A 23 11.60 -23.28 -23.60
CA THR A 23 12.96 -22.86 -23.25
C THR A 23 13.02 -22.53 -21.75
N THR A 24 13.70 -23.40 -21.01
CA THR A 24 13.83 -23.39 -19.53
C THR A 24 14.79 -22.31 -19.03
N LYS A 25 14.64 -21.07 -19.50
CA LYS A 25 15.49 -19.94 -19.09
C LYS A 25 14.66 -18.73 -18.74
N THR A 26 14.81 -18.28 -17.50
CA THR A 26 14.34 -16.98 -17.00
C THR A 26 14.67 -15.86 -17.97
N LYS A 27 13.66 -15.22 -18.56
CA LYS A 27 13.84 -14.12 -19.51
C LYS A 27 14.36 -12.89 -18.79
N ARG A 28 15.41 -12.25 -19.30
CA ARG A 28 15.95 -10.98 -18.80
C ARG A 28 15.58 -9.86 -19.76
N THR A 29 14.90 -8.83 -19.26
CA THR A 29 14.45 -7.66 -20.02
C THR A 29 15.06 -6.41 -19.41
N THR A 30 15.72 -5.58 -20.21
CA THR A 30 16.20 -4.25 -19.77
C THR A 30 15.03 -3.27 -19.77
N MET A 31 14.70 -2.75 -18.59
CA MET A 31 13.66 -1.75 -18.35
C MET A 31 14.27 -0.36 -18.22
N ARG A 32 13.58 0.66 -18.72
CA ARG A 32 13.92 2.08 -18.58
C ARG A 32 12.92 2.79 -17.68
N SER A 33 13.40 3.54 -16.69
CA SER A 33 12.58 4.46 -15.91
C SER A 33 12.87 5.92 -16.27
N THR A 34 11.83 6.75 -16.25
CA THR A 34 11.88 8.19 -16.53
C THR A 34 11.18 9.00 -15.44
N GLY A 35 11.33 10.33 -15.45
CA GLY A 35 10.74 11.21 -14.44
C GLY A 35 11.69 11.47 -13.25
N ALA A 36 11.17 11.33 -12.03
CA ALA A 36 11.88 11.51 -10.76
C ALA A 36 12.91 10.41 -10.47
N LEU A 37 12.76 9.24 -11.09
CA LEU A 37 13.70 8.13 -10.99
C LEU A 37 14.14 7.71 -12.39
N ARG A 38 15.40 7.97 -12.75
CA ARG A 38 15.96 7.71 -14.09
C ARG A 38 17.09 6.68 -14.02
N LEU A 39 16.81 5.46 -14.46
CA LEU A 39 17.79 4.40 -14.62
C LEU A 39 17.34 3.41 -15.70
N ASP A 40 18.30 2.78 -16.35
CA ASP A 40 18.10 1.53 -17.08
C ASP A 40 18.53 0.38 -16.16
N PHE A 41 17.75 -0.70 -16.11
CA PHE A 41 17.99 -1.86 -15.23
C PHE A 41 17.42 -3.15 -15.80
N ASP A 42 18.10 -4.25 -15.54
CA ASP A 42 17.65 -5.57 -15.99
C ASP A 42 16.69 -6.21 -15.00
N VAL A 43 15.64 -6.82 -15.52
CA VAL A 43 14.60 -7.54 -14.77
C VAL A 43 14.50 -8.98 -15.27
N ARG A 44 14.59 -9.95 -14.37
CA ARG A 44 14.29 -11.37 -14.64
C ARG A 44 12.78 -11.61 -14.58
N SER A 45 12.24 -12.51 -15.40
CA SER A 45 10.83 -12.92 -15.36
C SER A 45 10.73 -14.41 -15.01
N ALA A 46 10.08 -14.72 -13.89
CA ALA A 46 9.75 -16.08 -13.47
C ALA A 46 8.52 -16.60 -14.24
N LEU A 47 8.55 -17.88 -14.62
CA LEU A 47 7.40 -18.57 -15.20
C LEU A 47 6.45 -19.12 -14.13
N THR A 48 6.95 -19.38 -12.92
CA THR A 48 6.18 -19.99 -11.83
C THR A 48 6.43 -19.29 -10.50
N PRO A 49 5.48 -19.36 -9.53
CA PRO A 49 5.73 -18.89 -8.17
C PRO A 49 6.89 -19.67 -7.50
N ARG A 50 7.11 -20.94 -7.89
CA ARG A 50 8.26 -21.74 -7.43
C ARG A 50 9.58 -21.08 -7.78
N GLU A 51 9.80 -20.80 -9.06
CA GLU A 51 11.02 -20.14 -9.57
C GLU A 51 11.23 -18.78 -8.90
N LEU A 52 10.15 -18.03 -8.66
CA LEU A 52 10.19 -16.77 -7.94
C LEU A 52 10.69 -16.92 -6.49
N VAL A 53 10.29 -17.98 -5.79
CA VAL A 53 10.68 -18.23 -4.40
C VAL A 53 12.05 -18.91 -4.29
N SER A 54 12.40 -19.82 -5.19
CA SER A 54 13.68 -20.56 -5.16
C SER A 54 14.87 -19.70 -5.58
N ASP A 55 14.74 -18.93 -6.65
CA ASP A 55 15.90 -18.33 -7.34
C ASP A 55 16.31 -16.97 -6.75
N ASN A 56 15.51 -16.45 -5.83
CA ASN A 56 15.74 -15.20 -5.12
C ASN A 56 16.23 -15.43 -3.69
N ASP A 57 16.92 -14.42 -3.16
CA ASP A 57 17.70 -14.57 -1.94
C ASP A 57 16.89 -14.24 -0.67
N GLY A 58 15.62 -14.66 -0.63
CA GLY A 58 14.76 -14.52 0.54
C GLY A 58 13.83 -13.30 0.57
N VAL A 59 13.85 -12.40 -0.43
CA VAL A 59 12.99 -11.19 -0.42
C VAL A 59 11.91 -11.23 -1.49
N LEU A 60 10.65 -11.06 -1.09
CA LEU A 60 9.47 -10.93 -1.97
C LEU A 60 8.78 -9.57 -1.74
N LEU A 61 8.43 -8.85 -2.82
CA LEU A 61 7.63 -7.62 -2.75
C LEU A 61 6.30 -7.83 -3.50
N LEU A 62 5.18 -7.81 -2.76
CA LEU A 62 3.83 -7.85 -3.31
C LEU A 62 3.40 -6.40 -3.62
N ALA A 63 3.44 -6.01 -4.90
CA ALA A 63 3.11 -4.66 -5.38
C ALA A 63 1.90 -4.69 -6.34
N LEU A 64 0.77 -5.15 -5.81
CA LEU A 64 -0.48 -5.38 -6.54
C LEU A 64 -1.62 -4.50 -6.00
N PRO A 65 -2.66 -4.23 -6.82
CA PRO A 65 -3.96 -3.78 -6.32
C PRO A 65 -4.52 -4.73 -5.26
N ALA A 66 -5.24 -4.21 -4.27
CA ALA A 66 -5.74 -4.97 -3.12
C ALA A 66 -6.49 -6.26 -3.52
N ASN A 67 -7.36 -6.18 -4.53
CA ASN A 67 -8.14 -7.30 -5.08
C ASN A 67 -7.31 -8.39 -5.80
N GLY A 68 -6.00 -8.19 -5.98
CA GLY A 68 -5.07 -9.19 -6.50
C GLY A 68 -4.30 -9.97 -5.43
N HIS A 69 -4.35 -9.56 -4.16
CA HIS A 69 -3.45 -10.11 -3.12
C HIS A 69 -3.78 -11.56 -2.77
N ARG A 70 -5.05 -11.90 -2.52
CA ARG A 70 -5.45 -13.26 -2.10
C ARG A 70 -4.95 -14.32 -3.08
N ARG A 71 -5.31 -14.18 -4.36
CA ARG A 71 -4.86 -15.06 -5.47
C ARG A 71 -3.34 -15.26 -5.53
N VAL A 72 -2.56 -14.27 -5.13
CA VAL A 72 -1.09 -14.33 -5.12
C VAL A 72 -0.55 -14.97 -3.85
N MET A 73 -1.11 -14.64 -2.70
CA MET A 73 -0.79 -15.27 -1.41
C MET A 73 -1.07 -16.77 -1.46
N ASP A 74 -2.24 -17.18 -1.97
CA ASP A 74 -2.68 -18.57 -2.17
C ASP A 74 -1.68 -19.40 -2.97
N ARG A 75 -1.02 -18.78 -3.96
CA ARG A 75 -0.05 -19.45 -4.85
C ARG A 75 1.40 -19.35 -4.39
N LEU A 76 1.73 -18.41 -3.51
CA LEU A 76 3.06 -18.27 -2.92
C LEU A 76 3.22 -19.09 -1.64
N ALA A 77 2.17 -19.27 -0.83
CA ALA A 77 2.28 -19.98 0.45
C ALA A 77 2.87 -21.39 0.32
N PRO A 78 2.46 -22.25 -0.64
CA PRO A 78 3.06 -23.57 -0.79
C PRO A 78 4.56 -23.51 -1.06
N GLU A 79 4.99 -22.61 -1.94
CA GLU A 79 6.37 -22.49 -2.39
C GLU A 79 7.28 -21.84 -1.32
N ILE A 80 6.74 -20.90 -0.53
CA ILE A 80 7.42 -20.36 0.66
C ILE A 80 7.58 -21.44 1.72
N VAL A 81 6.53 -22.21 1.99
CA VAL A 81 6.57 -23.28 2.99
C VAL A 81 7.55 -24.39 2.59
N ASP A 82 7.63 -24.76 1.31
CA ASP A 82 8.66 -25.70 0.81
C ASP A 82 10.10 -25.19 0.98
N ARG A 83 10.31 -23.87 1.03
CA ARG A 83 11.62 -23.25 1.23
C ARG A 83 12.05 -23.13 2.70
N ILE A 84 11.10 -22.84 3.60
CA ILE A 84 11.39 -22.65 5.03
C ILE A 84 11.33 -23.94 5.84
N LEU A 85 10.65 -24.98 5.35
CA LEU A 85 10.65 -26.29 6.00
C LEU A 85 11.99 -27.01 5.75
N PRO A 86 12.66 -27.52 6.80
CA PRO A 86 13.83 -28.36 6.61
C PRO A 86 13.50 -29.66 5.86
N PRO A 87 14.47 -30.26 5.14
CA PRO A 87 14.39 -31.64 4.65
C PRO A 87 14.15 -32.63 5.80
N SER A 88 13.49 -33.76 5.52
CA SER A 88 13.30 -34.88 6.47
C SER A 88 14.63 -35.37 7.05
N ASP A 89 15.65 -35.46 6.18
CA ASP A 89 16.92 -36.13 6.48
C ASP A 89 17.94 -35.18 7.14
N ALA A 90 17.51 -33.97 7.52
CA ALA A 90 18.34 -32.95 8.17
C ALA A 90 18.59 -33.32 9.64
N ALA A 91 19.45 -34.32 9.86
CA ALA A 91 19.91 -34.79 11.15
C ALA A 91 20.75 -33.73 11.89
N GLY A 92 20.06 -32.71 12.43
CA GLY A 92 20.67 -31.60 13.16
C GLY A 92 20.02 -30.24 12.86
N GLY A 93 18.76 -30.04 13.29
CA GLY A 93 18.19 -28.73 13.64
C GLY A 93 18.35 -27.59 12.62
N GLY A 94 18.40 -27.89 11.32
CA GLY A 94 18.58 -26.88 10.29
C GLY A 94 17.32 -26.03 10.13
N VAL A 95 17.43 -24.71 10.31
CA VAL A 95 16.35 -23.80 9.92
C VAL A 95 16.34 -23.68 8.39
N GLY A 96 15.18 -23.80 7.75
CA GLY A 96 15.07 -23.56 6.31
C GLY A 96 15.35 -22.10 5.93
N GLY A 97 15.48 -21.83 4.63
CA GLY A 97 16.00 -20.55 4.15
C GLY A 97 15.07 -19.37 4.47
N ALA A 98 15.52 -18.45 5.31
CA ALA A 98 14.73 -17.29 5.78
C ALA A 98 14.08 -16.49 4.63
N MET A 99 12.91 -15.94 4.92
CA MET A 99 12.06 -15.21 3.97
C MET A 99 11.51 -13.92 4.57
N HIS A 100 11.57 -12.84 3.79
CA HIS A 100 10.97 -11.55 4.08
C HIS A 100 10.00 -11.17 2.96
N VAL A 101 8.72 -11.10 3.29
CA VAL A 101 7.65 -10.63 2.42
C VAL A 101 7.37 -9.16 2.75
N ILE A 102 7.35 -8.31 1.74
CA ILE A 102 6.96 -6.91 1.86
C ILE A 102 5.65 -6.73 1.09
N ILE A 103 4.60 -6.31 1.79
CA ILE A 103 3.31 -5.96 1.21
C ILE A 103 3.32 -4.45 0.94
N SER A 104 3.60 -4.09 -0.31
CA SER A 104 3.59 -2.70 -0.81
C SER A 104 2.20 -2.34 -1.34
N SER A 105 1.18 -2.45 -0.49
CA SER A 105 -0.18 -2.01 -0.78
C SER A 105 -0.93 -1.68 0.51
N HIS A 106 -2.03 -0.95 0.39
CA HIS A 106 -2.89 -0.62 1.53
C HIS A 106 -3.68 -1.82 2.07
N ALA A 107 -3.61 -3.00 1.44
CA ALA A 107 -4.22 -4.25 1.91
C ALA A 107 -3.40 -4.88 3.07
N SER A 108 -3.12 -4.10 4.12
CA SER A 108 -2.26 -4.53 5.24
C SER A 108 -2.82 -5.76 5.97
N LEU A 109 -4.14 -5.91 6.05
CA LEU A 109 -4.81 -7.10 6.60
C LEU A 109 -4.48 -8.38 5.80
N GLY A 110 -4.06 -8.26 4.54
CA GLY A 110 -3.49 -9.36 3.77
C GLY A 110 -2.24 -9.97 4.41
N ALA A 111 -1.52 -9.25 5.28
CA ALA A 111 -0.44 -9.82 6.09
C ALA A 111 -0.94 -10.88 7.09
N VAL A 112 -2.11 -10.65 7.70
CA VAL A 112 -2.76 -11.64 8.59
C VAL A 112 -3.20 -12.85 7.78
N TYR A 113 -3.87 -12.61 6.65
CA TYR A 113 -4.36 -13.67 5.78
C TYR A 113 -3.21 -14.58 5.34
N PHE A 114 -2.11 -13.96 4.89
CA PHE A 114 -0.95 -14.71 4.42
C PHE A 114 -0.24 -15.47 5.55
N MET A 115 -0.13 -14.90 6.76
CA MET A 115 0.43 -15.60 7.91
C MET A 115 -0.44 -16.79 8.37
N GLY A 116 -1.77 -16.63 8.34
CA GLY A 116 -2.71 -17.73 8.59
C GLY A 116 -2.58 -18.85 7.57
N LEU A 117 -2.51 -18.51 6.28
CA LEU A 117 -2.32 -19.45 5.17
C LEU A 117 -0.97 -20.19 5.28
N LEU A 118 0.12 -19.49 5.58
CA LEU A 118 1.44 -20.13 5.81
C LEU A 118 1.40 -21.12 6.99
N ARG A 119 0.67 -20.78 8.07
CA ARG A 119 0.50 -21.65 9.25
C ARG A 119 -0.29 -22.91 8.93
N GLU A 120 -1.39 -22.80 8.19
CA GLU A 120 -2.16 -23.96 7.71
C GLU A 120 -1.32 -24.85 6.79
N GLU A 121 -0.59 -24.24 5.86
CA GLU A 121 0.21 -24.92 4.85
C GLU A 121 1.48 -25.59 5.43
N CYS A 122 2.04 -25.04 6.52
CA CYS A 122 3.04 -25.69 7.37
C CYS A 122 2.44 -26.92 8.09
N ARG A 123 1.31 -26.76 8.80
CA ARG A 123 0.62 -27.86 9.49
C ARG A 123 0.35 -29.02 8.54
N ARG A 124 -0.24 -28.73 7.37
CA ARG A 124 -0.57 -29.71 6.34
C ARG A 124 0.64 -30.54 5.88
N ARG A 125 1.83 -29.96 5.80
CA ARG A 125 3.06 -30.69 5.45
C ARG A 125 3.62 -31.51 6.61
N ILE A 126 3.62 -30.97 7.83
CA ILE A 126 4.10 -31.70 9.03
C ILE A 126 3.22 -32.93 9.28
N THR A 127 1.89 -32.78 9.24
CA THR A 127 0.97 -33.92 9.38
C THR A 127 1.21 -34.97 8.30
N ARG A 128 1.41 -34.58 7.04
CA ARG A 128 1.70 -35.52 5.94
C ARG A 128 3.02 -36.29 6.11
N ARG A 129 4.05 -35.67 6.71
CA ARG A 129 5.29 -36.37 7.08
C ARG A 129 5.03 -37.40 8.17
N ARG A 130 4.40 -36.99 9.28
CA ARG A 130 4.05 -37.89 10.41
C ARG A 130 3.22 -39.10 9.97
N THR A 131 2.19 -38.92 9.13
CA THR A 131 1.35 -40.03 8.60
C THR A 131 2.08 -41.01 7.67
N TYR A 132 3.35 -40.73 7.32
CA TYR A 132 4.20 -41.64 6.56
C TYR A 132 5.25 -42.34 7.45
N GLU A 133 5.37 -41.92 8.72
CA GLU A 133 6.49 -42.27 9.61
C GLU A 133 6.04 -42.98 10.90
N ASP A 134 4.83 -42.76 11.43
CA ASP A 134 4.27 -43.56 12.55
C ASP A 134 2.73 -43.66 12.49
N ASP A 135 2.22 -44.79 12.97
CA ASP A 135 0.80 -45.18 12.96
C ASP A 135 0.27 -45.25 14.40
N ARG A 136 0.69 -44.29 15.25
CA ARG A 136 0.45 -44.27 16.71
C ARG A 136 0.04 -42.91 17.29
N ASP A 137 -0.66 -43.02 18.42
CA ASP A 137 -1.65 -42.12 19.00
C ASP A 137 -1.31 -40.62 19.22
N ASP A 138 -2.35 -39.82 18.97
CA ASP A 138 -2.87 -38.68 19.75
C ASP A 138 -1.88 -37.77 20.52
N ASP A 139 -1.26 -36.82 19.81
CA ASP A 139 -0.85 -35.54 20.40
C ASP A 139 -1.36 -34.36 19.56
N ARG A 140 -2.30 -33.60 20.14
CA ARG A 140 -2.94 -32.42 19.53
C ARG A 140 -2.35 -31.08 20.04
N GLY A 141 -1.37 -31.12 20.94
CA GLY A 141 -0.72 -29.96 21.54
C GLY A 141 0.57 -29.56 20.82
N GLU A 142 1.51 -30.48 20.65
CA GLU A 142 2.88 -30.18 20.16
C GLU A 142 2.94 -29.55 18.76
N GLY A 143 1.98 -29.85 17.89
CA GLY A 143 1.98 -29.36 16.50
C GLY A 143 1.85 -27.84 16.34
N GLY A 144 1.49 -27.11 17.41
CA GLY A 144 1.44 -25.65 17.41
C GLY A 144 2.82 -25.01 17.47
N GLU A 145 3.61 -25.36 18.50
CA GLU A 145 4.89 -24.72 18.80
C GLU A 145 5.92 -24.94 17.69
N VAL A 146 5.97 -26.15 17.11
CA VAL A 146 6.84 -26.49 15.98
C VAL A 146 6.53 -25.61 14.76
N VAL A 147 5.25 -25.34 14.48
CA VAL A 147 4.85 -24.47 13.36
C VAL A 147 5.24 -23.02 13.63
N ASP A 148 5.07 -22.54 14.86
CA ASP A 148 5.53 -21.20 15.25
C ASP A 148 7.05 -21.07 15.16
N GLU A 149 7.82 -22.09 15.55
CA GLU A 149 9.28 -22.10 15.39
C GLU A 149 9.71 -22.01 13.92
N ILE A 150 9.11 -22.82 13.03
CA ILE A 150 9.36 -22.77 11.59
C ILE A 150 9.02 -21.39 11.01
N LEU A 151 7.89 -20.82 11.42
CA LEU A 151 7.44 -19.50 10.94
C LEU A 151 8.24 -18.32 11.51
N ARG A 152 9.10 -18.49 12.53
CA ARG A 152 10.12 -17.47 12.89
C ARG A 152 11.09 -17.18 11.73
N GLY A 153 11.22 -18.11 10.78
CA GLY A 153 11.95 -17.89 9.53
C GLY A 153 11.26 -16.96 8.53
N VAL A 154 10.02 -16.50 8.79
CA VAL A 154 9.24 -15.62 7.91
C VAL A 154 8.91 -14.28 8.58
N ARG A 155 9.24 -13.19 7.89
CA ARG A 155 8.84 -11.81 8.23
C ARG A 155 7.85 -11.29 7.19
N ILE A 156 6.76 -10.64 7.61
CA ILE A 156 5.83 -9.95 6.70
C ILE A 156 5.73 -8.47 7.08
N THR A 157 6.40 -7.60 6.33
CA THR A 157 6.33 -6.14 6.50
C THR A 157 5.21 -5.56 5.65
N ALA A 158 4.21 -4.94 6.27
CA ALA A 158 3.14 -4.22 5.59
C ALA A 158 3.45 -2.72 5.54
N TRP A 159 3.39 -2.14 4.34
CA TRP A 159 3.52 -0.70 4.13
C TRP A 159 2.16 -0.03 3.99
N GLY A 160 1.99 1.15 4.59
CA GLY A 160 0.76 1.95 4.49
C GLY A 160 0.63 2.73 3.18
N THR A 161 1.50 2.47 2.19
CA THR A 161 1.52 3.04 0.83
C THR A 161 2.69 2.44 0.04
N THR A 162 2.73 2.66 -1.28
CA THR A 162 3.93 2.41 -2.10
C THR A 162 5.01 3.50 -1.94
N VAL A 163 6.28 3.13 -2.17
CA VAL A 163 7.44 4.05 -2.26
C VAL A 163 7.40 4.88 -3.55
N VAL A 164 6.92 4.28 -4.65
CA VAL A 164 6.70 4.94 -5.94
C VAL A 164 5.35 4.55 -6.51
N THR A 165 4.78 5.43 -7.34
CA THR A 165 3.81 5.03 -8.36
C THR A 165 4.48 5.20 -9.72
N ALA A 166 4.17 4.35 -10.68
CA ALA A 166 4.72 4.44 -12.03
C ALA A 166 3.61 4.19 -13.07
N ARG A 167 3.67 4.90 -14.20
CA ARG A 167 2.82 4.63 -15.37
C ARG A 167 3.66 3.90 -16.41
N LYS A 168 3.16 2.77 -16.92
CA LYS A 168 3.76 2.07 -18.08
C LYS A 168 3.65 3.02 -19.29
N THR A 169 4.76 3.32 -19.95
CA THR A 169 4.80 4.15 -21.16
C THR A 169 5.19 3.35 -22.41
N SER A 170 5.82 2.19 -22.24
CA SER A 170 5.94 1.14 -23.25
C SER A 170 6.16 -0.21 -22.56
N GLU A 171 6.28 -1.30 -23.32
CA GLU A 171 6.61 -2.62 -22.78
C GLU A 171 7.92 -2.66 -21.98
N VAL A 172 8.90 -1.82 -22.31
CA VAL A 172 10.18 -1.71 -21.60
C VAL A 172 10.38 -0.37 -20.90
N SER A 173 9.33 0.46 -20.76
CA SER A 173 9.47 1.81 -20.19
C SER A 173 8.38 2.17 -19.20
N VAL A 174 8.80 2.82 -18.12
CA VAL A 174 7.93 3.39 -17.10
C VAL A 174 8.25 4.86 -16.83
N HIS A 175 7.23 5.63 -16.49
CA HIS A 175 7.37 6.99 -15.97
C HIS A 175 7.05 7.01 -14.49
N VAL A 176 8.03 7.43 -13.68
CA VAL A 176 7.93 7.62 -12.23
C VAL A 176 7.77 9.12 -11.98
N PRO A 177 6.54 9.65 -11.81
CA PRO A 177 6.33 11.09 -11.63
C PRO A 177 6.98 11.60 -10.35
N THR A 178 6.85 10.86 -9.25
CA THR A 178 7.38 11.22 -7.93
C THR A 178 7.89 9.98 -7.18
N VAL A 179 8.73 10.23 -6.17
CA VAL A 179 9.25 9.21 -5.26
C VAL A 179 8.89 9.65 -3.84
N ARG A 180 8.18 8.81 -3.08
CA ARG A 180 7.62 9.19 -1.79
C ARG A 180 8.72 9.39 -0.74
N ARG A 181 8.61 10.51 0.01
CA ARG A 181 9.56 10.91 1.06
C ARG A 181 9.44 10.08 2.34
N LEU A 182 8.24 9.57 2.65
CA LEU A 182 7.97 8.81 3.86
C LEU A 182 6.95 7.69 3.58
N VAL A 183 7.21 6.50 4.10
CA VAL A 183 6.35 5.31 4.07
C VAL A 183 6.17 4.84 5.51
N ASP A 184 4.92 4.85 5.98
CA ASP A 184 4.54 4.22 7.25
C ASP A 184 4.59 2.68 7.08
N TYR A 185 5.13 1.94 8.04
CA TYR A 185 5.17 0.47 8.01
C TYR A 185 5.01 -0.19 9.39
N CYS A 186 4.64 -1.46 9.40
CA CYS A 186 4.81 -2.37 10.54
C CYS A 186 5.15 -3.77 10.04
N THR A 187 5.49 -4.69 10.95
CA THR A 187 5.82 -6.08 10.59
C THR A 187 5.01 -7.08 11.41
N VAL A 188 4.77 -8.25 10.81
CA VAL A 188 4.12 -9.42 11.39
C VAL A 188 5.08 -10.61 11.33
N PRO A 189 5.38 -11.28 12.47
CA PRO A 189 5.10 -10.82 13.83
C PRO A 189 5.84 -9.50 14.13
N PRO A 190 5.45 -8.71 15.15
CA PRO A 190 6.11 -7.45 15.47
C PRO A 190 7.62 -7.64 15.69
N SER A 191 8.44 -6.77 15.10
CA SER A 191 9.86 -6.71 15.44
C SER A 191 10.04 -6.19 16.87
N PRO A 192 11.11 -6.57 17.57
CA PRO A 192 11.52 -5.88 18.80
C PRO A 192 11.61 -4.36 18.56
N PRO A 193 11.40 -3.50 19.58
CA PRO A 193 11.75 -2.10 19.44
C PRO A 193 13.26 -1.98 19.13
N PRO A 194 13.68 -1.05 18.26
CA PRO A 194 15.11 -0.86 17.98
C PRO A 194 15.84 -0.54 19.28
N GLN A 195 16.96 -1.23 19.54
CA GLN A 195 17.78 -0.94 20.71
C GLN A 195 18.30 0.49 20.60
N SER A 196 17.94 1.34 21.55
CA SER A 196 18.33 2.74 21.55
C SER A 196 19.82 2.88 21.78
N THR A 197 20.60 2.98 20.71
CA THR A 197 21.93 3.57 20.80
C THR A 197 21.76 5.06 21.13
N PRO A 198 22.31 5.55 22.25
CA PRO A 198 22.18 6.96 22.60
C PRO A 198 22.87 7.82 21.52
N PRO A 199 22.30 8.98 21.16
CA PRO A 199 22.93 9.85 20.18
C PRO A 199 24.33 10.27 20.67
N PRO A 200 25.35 10.31 19.79
CA PRO A 200 26.67 10.81 20.18
C PRO A 200 26.55 12.25 20.68
N ALA A 201 27.22 12.55 21.79
CA ALA A 201 27.09 13.83 22.49
C ALA A 201 27.36 15.01 21.53
N SER A 202 26.38 15.92 21.42
CA SER A 202 26.43 17.04 20.50
C SER A 202 27.50 18.06 20.91
N SER A 203 28.59 18.15 20.14
CA SER A 203 29.49 19.30 20.20
C SER A 203 28.86 20.48 19.44
N SER A 204 28.71 21.61 20.12
CA SER A 204 28.08 22.80 19.57
C SER A 204 28.99 23.49 18.55
N SER A 205 28.54 23.64 17.30
CA SER A 205 29.02 24.71 16.43
C SER A 205 27.90 25.24 15.53
N SER A 206 27.61 26.53 15.68
CA SER A 206 26.66 27.26 14.84
C SER A 206 27.34 27.75 13.56
N LYS A 207 26.73 27.54 12.38
CA LYS A 207 26.71 28.51 11.27
C LYS A 207 25.92 28.03 10.05
N GLY A 208 25.18 28.97 9.47
CA GLY A 208 24.94 29.04 8.01
C GLY A 208 23.75 28.25 7.48
N GLY A 209 22.71 28.96 7.03
CA GLY A 209 21.74 28.38 6.10
C GLY A 209 22.42 28.02 4.78
N GLY A 210 22.17 26.81 4.30
CA GLY A 210 22.79 26.26 3.10
C GLY A 210 21.82 25.40 2.31
N ASP A 211 21.64 25.75 1.04
CA ASP A 211 20.92 25.03 -0.01
C ASP A 211 21.29 23.53 -0.04
N VAL A 212 20.39 22.64 0.39
CA VAL A 212 20.66 21.19 0.50
C VAL A 212 20.59 20.53 -0.87
N ARG A 213 21.67 20.71 -1.65
CA ARG A 213 21.92 19.88 -2.83
C ARG A 213 22.41 18.51 -2.39
N TYR A 214 21.55 17.50 -2.54
CA TYR A 214 21.94 16.10 -2.36
C TYR A 214 22.99 15.71 -3.42
N ALA A 215 24.26 15.78 -3.04
CA ALA A 215 25.35 15.29 -3.86
C ALA A 215 25.26 13.77 -3.97
N TRP A 216 24.88 13.25 -5.14
CA TRP A 216 25.12 11.85 -5.52
C TRP A 216 26.62 11.63 -5.78
N GLY A 217 27.40 11.68 -4.69
CA GLY A 217 28.84 11.45 -4.66
C GLY A 217 29.18 9.99 -4.39
N ARG A 218 30.28 9.50 -4.98
CA ARG A 218 30.76 8.12 -4.83
C ARG A 218 31.35 7.88 -3.43
N GLU A 219 30.53 7.45 -2.47
CA GLU A 219 31.03 6.82 -1.25
C GLU A 219 30.96 5.30 -1.31
N LYS A 220 31.97 4.65 -0.72
CA LYS A 220 32.26 3.20 -0.84
C LYS A 220 31.24 2.37 -0.05
N THR A 221 30.04 2.21 -0.59
CA THR A 221 29.05 1.25 -0.07
C THR A 221 29.46 -0.18 -0.41
N MET A 222 29.32 -1.09 0.56
CA MET A 222 29.64 -2.52 0.38
C MET A 222 28.83 -3.12 -0.77
N SER A 223 29.51 -3.53 -1.84
CA SER A 223 28.90 -4.26 -2.95
C SER A 223 28.59 -5.69 -2.53
N SER A 224 27.39 -5.90 -1.98
CA SER A 224 26.77 -7.23 -1.90
C SER A 224 25.44 -7.18 -2.68
N ARG A 225 25.35 -7.97 -3.74
CA ARG A 225 24.17 -8.01 -4.62
C ARG A 225 22.99 -8.66 -3.89
N ILE A 226 22.04 -7.85 -3.42
CA ILE A 226 20.78 -8.36 -2.87
C ILE A 226 19.77 -8.52 -4.02
N LYS A 227 19.51 -9.75 -4.48
CA LYS A 227 18.37 -10.02 -5.37
C LYS A 227 17.07 -9.62 -4.67
N THR A 228 16.24 -8.83 -5.34
CA THR A 228 15.05 -8.20 -4.74
C THR A 228 13.88 -8.32 -5.70
N THR A 229 12.89 -9.13 -5.36
CA THR A 229 11.73 -9.43 -6.22
C THR A 229 10.74 -8.27 -6.24
N THR A 230 9.96 -8.10 -7.32
CA THR A 230 8.78 -7.20 -7.41
C THR A 230 7.68 -7.87 -8.23
N ILE A 231 6.45 -7.95 -7.73
CA ILE A 231 5.31 -8.50 -8.51
C ILE A 231 4.48 -7.37 -9.10
N THR A 232 4.18 -7.42 -10.41
CA THR A 232 3.30 -6.46 -11.11
C THR A 232 2.35 -7.17 -12.08
N ALA A 233 1.32 -6.47 -12.56
CA ALA A 233 0.34 -7.00 -13.50
C ALA A 233 0.44 -6.35 -14.91
N THR A 234 0.27 -7.20 -15.94
CA THR A 234 -0.06 -6.93 -17.37
C THR A 234 1.02 -6.82 -18.47
N HIS A 235 0.85 -7.79 -19.39
CA HIS A 235 1.26 -7.92 -20.80
C HIS A 235 2.71 -8.23 -21.22
N THR A 236 2.77 -8.87 -22.40
CA THR A 236 3.74 -9.86 -22.88
C THR A 236 4.73 -9.30 -23.91
N MET A 237 5.92 -9.90 -24.00
CA MET A 237 7.02 -9.41 -24.86
C MET A 237 7.78 -10.52 -25.61
N ASP A 238 8.33 -10.15 -26.77
CA ASP A 238 9.59 -10.66 -27.36
C ASP A 238 10.17 -9.57 -28.33
N VAL A 239 11.35 -9.57 -28.96
CA VAL A 239 12.35 -10.59 -29.37
C VAL A 239 13.81 -10.08 -29.13
N ALA A 240 14.77 -11.01 -29.03
CA ALA A 240 16.24 -10.87 -29.26
C ALA A 240 17.19 -10.39 -28.14
N THR A 241 18.50 -10.58 -28.41
CA THR A 241 19.56 -10.97 -27.46
C THR A 241 20.82 -10.10 -27.48
N SER A 242 21.55 -10.01 -26.35
CA SER A 242 23.01 -9.73 -26.32
C SER A 242 23.69 -10.23 -25.02
N THR A 243 25.03 -10.25 -24.96
CA THR A 243 25.84 -11.13 -24.10
C THR A 243 26.63 -10.47 -22.95
N ALA A 244 26.43 -11.02 -21.74
CA ALA A 244 27.38 -11.38 -20.66
C ALA A 244 28.67 -10.57 -20.34
N VAL A 245 28.88 -10.33 -19.02
CA VAL A 245 30.14 -10.61 -18.26
C VAL A 245 29.76 -11.05 -16.83
N ARG A 246 30.54 -11.97 -16.21
CA ARG A 246 30.42 -12.37 -14.79
C ARG A 246 31.71 -12.03 -14.03
N ASP A 247 31.57 -11.67 -12.75
CA ASP A 247 32.65 -11.66 -11.76
C ASP A 247 32.13 -12.20 -10.41
N THR A 248 33.03 -12.86 -9.66
CA THR A 248 32.72 -13.63 -8.45
C THR A 248 33.60 -13.22 -7.27
N ALA A 249 33.02 -12.86 -6.12
CA ALA A 249 33.79 -12.66 -4.87
C ALA A 249 32.94 -12.88 -3.59
N SER A 250 33.55 -13.59 -2.63
CA SER A 250 33.24 -13.72 -1.18
C SER A 250 31.80 -14.01 -0.74
N ALA A 251 31.54 -15.25 -0.32
CA ALA A 251 30.19 -15.75 0.02
C ALA A 251 29.95 -16.14 1.50
N ALA A 252 30.98 -16.19 2.36
CA ALA A 252 30.82 -16.75 3.71
C ALA A 252 30.31 -15.72 4.76
N THR A 253 31.02 -14.61 4.93
CA THR A 253 30.70 -13.58 5.95
C THR A 253 29.41 -12.80 5.64
N SER A 254 28.97 -12.78 4.37
CA SER A 254 27.74 -12.10 3.97
C SER A 254 26.48 -12.87 4.38
N THR A 255 26.55 -14.21 4.45
CA THR A 255 25.38 -15.07 4.73
C THR A 255 24.81 -14.83 6.12
N THR A 256 25.62 -14.84 7.18
CA THR A 256 25.13 -14.62 8.56
C THR A 256 24.51 -13.23 8.74
N LYS A 257 25.15 -12.17 8.21
CA LYS A 257 24.59 -10.81 8.25
C LYS A 257 23.30 -10.70 7.43
N ARG A 258 23.23 -11.37 6.29
CA ARG A 258 22.07 -11.40 5.40
C ARG A 258 20.88 -12.08 6.04
N GLU A 259 21.08 -13.26 6.64
CA GLU A 259 19.99 -13.97 7.31
C GLU A 259 19.48 -13.22 8.53
N SER A 260 20.33 -12.49 9.26
CA SER A 260 19.88 -11.61 10.35
C SER A 260 19.06 -10.43 9.80
N LEU A 261 19.48 -9.78 8.71
CA LEU A 261 18.65 -8.75 8.05
C LEU A 261 17.29 -9.27 7.55
N LEU A 262 17.16 -10.56 7.23
CA LEU A 262 15.90 -11.20 6.82
C LEU A 262 15.03 -11.65 8.00
N ARG A 263 15.55 -11.69 9.23
CA ARG A 263 14.86 -12.21 10.42
C ARG A 263 14.62 -11.17 11.51
N ASP A 264 15.55 -10.24 11.69
CA ASP A 264 15.64 -9.42 12.91
C ASP A 264 15.45 -7.91 12.66
N ASP A 265 15.82 -7.39 11.48
CA ASP A 265 15.89 -5.95 11.22
C ASP A 265 15.16 -5.51 9.93
N ASP A 266 13.82 -5.48 10.02
CA ASP A 266 12.97 -5.04 8.92
C ASP A 266 13.21 -3.57 8.52
N HIS A 267 13.68 -2.74 9.46
CA HIS A 267 13.96 -1.33 9.20
C HIS A 267 15.19 -1.19 8.31
N ASP A 268 16.29 -1.84 8.68
CA ASP A 268 17.52 -1.84 7.90
C ASP A 268 17.33 -2.56 6.57
N LEU A 269 16.51 -3.61 6.47
CA LEU A 269 16.18 -4.21 5.17
C LEU A 269 15.45 -3.21 4.27
N CYS A 270 14.37 -2.59 4.75
CA CYS A 270 13.62 -1.61 3.95
C CYS A 270 14.51 -0.42 3.56
N THR A 271 15.33 0.08 4.49
CA THR A 271 16.26 1.20 4.28
C THR A 271 17.41 0.83 3.34
N ALA A 272 17.92 -0.41 3.37
CA ALA A 272 18.95 -0.87 2.43
C ALA A 272 18.41 -1.06 1.00
N LEU A 273 17.16 -1.50 0.85
CA LEU A 273 16.52 -1.73 -0.45
C LEU A 273 16.01 -0.43 -1.09
N PHE A 274 15.44 0.49 -0.32
CA PHE A 274 14.74 1.66 -0.86
C PHE A 274 15.23 3.00 -0.29
N GLY A 275 16.18 3.03 0.65
CA GLY A 275 16.72 4.24 1.28
C GLY A 275 15.93 4.69 2.53
N PRO A 276 16.47 5.65 3.30
CA PRO A 276 15.94 6.04 4.62
C PRO A 276 14.65 6.87 4.47
N ARG A 277 13.51 6.17 4.43
CA ARG A 277 12.17 6.76 4.27
C ARG A 277 11.07 6.04 5.03
N PHE A 278 11.43 5.15 5.96
CA PHE A 278 10.48 4.25 6.62
C PHE A 278 10.22 4.70 8.06
N ARG A 279 8.96 4.87 8.43
CA ARG A 279 8.54 5.14 9.81
C ARG A 279 7.72 3.98 10.33
N ARG A 280 8.19 3.35 11.41
CA ARG A 280 7.47 2.30 12.11
C ARG A 280 6.19 2.86 12.73
N ARG A 281 5.09 2.09 12.71
CA ARG A 281 3.85 2.38 13.43
C ARG A 281 3.60 1.32 14.49
N ASP A 282 3.53 1.76 15.75
CA ASP A 282 3.37 0.85 16.89
C ASP A 282 1.93 0.32 17.06
N GLY A 283 0.95 1.00 16.46
CA GLY A 283 -0.43 0.51 16.35
C GLY A 283 -0.65 -0.65 15.36
N GLY A 284 0.44 -1.32 14.93
CA GLY A 284 0.40 -2.54 14.11
C GLY A 284 -0.34 -2.38 12.78
N LEU A 285 -0.91 -3.49 12.29
CA LEU A 285 -1.61 -3.49 11.00
C LEU A 285 -2.85 -2.59 10.96
N LEU A 286 -3.49 -2.33 12.12
CA LEU A 286 -4.63 -1.42 12.23
C LEU A 286 -4.21 0.02 11.94
N ALA A 287 -3.11 0.49 12.53
CA ALA A 287 -2.56 1.82 12.22
C ALA A 287 -2.15 1.94 10.74
N ILE A 288 -1.61 0.88 10.15
CA ILE A 288 -1.26 0.85 8.72
C ILE A 288 -2.50 0.87 7.82
N SER A 289 -3.54 0.10 8.14
CA SER A 289 -4.81 0.08 7.41
C SER A 289 -5.50 1.44 7.46
N LEU A 290 -5.66 1.99 8.67
CA LEU A 290 -6.33 3.28 8.91
C LEU A 290 -5.50 4.50 8.49
N SER A 291 -4.20 4.34 8.22
CA SER A 291 -3.37 5.38 7.58
C SER A 291 -3.64 5.52 6.08
N ASN A 292 -4.41 4.62 5.46
CA ASN A 292 -4.85 4.76 4.08
C ASN A 292 -6.00 5.78 3.97
N LEU A 293 -5.68 6.96 3.43
CA LEU A 293 -6.65 8.03 3.19
C LEU A 293 -7.28 7.98 1.79
N ASN A 294 -6.78 7.13 0.89
CA ASN A 294 -7.32 7.00 -0.46
C ASN A 294 -8.84 6.69 -0.48
N PRO A 295 -9.40 5.78 0.35
CA PRO A 295 -10.78 5.34 0.18
C PRO A 295 -11.81 6.44 0.40
N GLN A 296 -11.70 7.18 1.51
CA GLN A 296 -12.56 8.34 1.80
C GLN A 296 -12.35 9.48 0.79
N ASN A 297 -11.10 9.72 0.36
CA ASN A 297 -10.80 10.79 -0.58
C ASN A 297 -11.36 10.47 -1.98
N HIS A 298 -11.15 9.25 -2.46
CA HIS A 298 -11.68 8.74 -3.71
C HIS A 298 -13.21 8.65 -3.67
N LEU A 299 -13.83 8.27 -2.55
CA LEU A 299 -15.29 8.30 -2.38
C LEU A 299 -15.85 9.70 -2.61
N GLY A 300 -15.25 10.73 -1.99
CA GLY A 300 -15.65 12.13 -2.20
C GLY A 300 -15.47 12.58 -3.66
N ILE A 301 -14.34 12.23 -4.28
CA ILE A 301 -14.06 12.54 -5.69
C ILE A 301 -15.06 11.86 -6.62
N VAL A 302 -15.32 10.56 -6.45
CA VAL A 302 -16.21 9.76 -7.31
C VAL A 302 -17.66 10.24 -7.17
N LEU A 303 -18.19 10.38 -5.95
CA LEU A 303 -19.57 10.84 -5.76
C LEU A 303 -19.79 12.27 -6.29
N GLY A 304 -18.79 13.15 -6.14
CA GLY A 304 -18.84 14.51 -6.70
C GLY A 304 -18.71 14.59 -8.22
N ASN A 305 -18.22 13.53 -8.89
CA ASN A 305 -17.82 13.58 -10.30
C ASN A 305 -18.27 12.37 -11.14
N MET A 306 -19.22 11.56 -10.68
CA MET A 306 -19.65 10.36 -11.41
C MET A 306 -20.04 10.66 -12.87
N SER A 307 -20.75 11.76 -13.13
CA SER A 307 -21.13 12.18 -14.49
C SER A 307 -19.97 12.66 -15.39
N ARG A 308 -18.78 12.91 -14.84
CA ARG A 308 -17.53 13.13 -15.60
C ARG A 308 -16.79 11.82 -15.90
N MET A 309 -17.09 10.77 -15.14
CA MET A 309 -16.51 9.44 -15.27
C MET A 309 -17.36 8.54 -16.16
N ASP A 310 -18.68 8.59 -16.00
CA ASP A 310 -19.67 7.75 -16.67
C ASP A 310 -20.51 8.58 -17.65
N PRO A 311 -20.07 8.68 -18.92
CA PRO A 311 -20.76 9.49 -19.91
C PRO A 311 -22.08 8.87 -20.37
N PRO A 312 -23.14 9.67 -20.62
CA PRO A 312 -24.37 9.15 -21.19
C PRO A 312 -24.12 8.47 -22.55
N PRO A 313 -24.80 7.35 -22.85
CA PRO A 313 -24.73 6.72 -24.16
C PRO A 313 -25.30 7.65 -25.24
N PRO A 314 -24.95 7.44 -26.52
CA PRO A 314 -25.58 8.16 -27.62
C PRO A 314 -27.11 7.96 -27.60
N PRO A 315 -27.90 8.95 -28.05
CA PRO A 315 -29.35 8.82 -28.09
C PRO A 315 -29.76 7.63 -28.99
N PRO A 316 -30.88 6.95 -28.67
CA PRO A 316 -31.37 5.86 -29.50
C PRO A 316 -31.68 6.36 -30.93
N PRO A 317 -31.51 5.51 -31.96
CA PRO A 317 -31.81 5.89 -33.33
C PRO A 317 -33.29 6.27 -33.47
N LEU A 318 -33.54 7.41 -34.11
CA LEU A 318 -34.91 7.93 -34.33
C LEU A 318 -35.73 7.08 -35.31
N HIS A 319 -35.08 6.24 -36.10
CA HIS A 319 -35.67 5.43 -37.16
C HIS A 319 -35.33 3.94 -36.96
N PRO A 320 -36.24 3.01 -37.33
CA PRO A 320 -35.95 1.58 -37.28
C PRO A 320 -34.78 1.21 -38.22
N PRO A 321 -34.04 0.13 -37.92
CA PRO A 321 -32.91 -0.30 -38.75
C PRO A 321 -33.38 -0.69 -40.15
N GLY A 322 -33.10 0.16 -41.14
CA GLY A 322 -33.47 -0.05 -42.54
C GLY A 322 -33.51 1.20 -43.40
N GLU A 323 -33.75 2.38 -42.81
CA GLU A 323 -33.73 3.65 -43.57
C GLU A 323 -32.29 4.20 -43.72
N PRO A 324 -31.91 4.70 -44.92
CA PRO A 324 -30.56 5.21 -45.18
C PRO A 324 -30.32 6.53 -44.46
N SER A 325 -29.69 6.45 -43.28
CA SER A 325 -29.25 7.63 -42.53
C SER A 325 -28.15 8.38 -43.30
N LEU A 326 -28.33 9.69 -43.50
CA LEU A 326 -27.33 10.58 -44.09
C LEU A 326 -26.19 10.86 -43.09
N THR A 327 -25.30 9.88 -42.90
CA THR A 327 -24.19 10.00 -41.97
C THR A 327 -23.08 10.90 -42.50
N LEU A 328 -22.89 12.06 -41.87
CA LEU A 328 -21.64 12.81 -41.96
C LEU A 328 -20.50 11.96 -41.39
N SER A 329 -19.46 11.72 -42.19
CA SER A 329 -18.29 10.95 -41.80
C SER A 329 -17.42 11.72 -40.79
N SER A 330 -17.58 11.45 -39.49
CA SER A 330 -16.60 11.81 -38.47
C SER A 330 -15.70 10.61 -38.13
N SER A 331 -14.40 10.72 -38.43
CA SER A 331 -13.41 9.68 -38.15
C SER A 331 -13.28 9.40 -36.64
N PRO A 332 -13.10 8.12 -36.22
CA PRO A 332 -12.87 7.78 -34.82
C PRO A 332 -11.41 8.06 -34.45
N SER A 333 -11.15 9.14 -33.72
CA SER A 333 -9.86 9.41 -33.08
C SER A 333 -10.06 10.25 -31.83
N SER A 334 -9.59 9.75 -30.68
CA SER A 334 -9.84 10.22 -29.32
C SER A 334 -11.30 10.14 -28.84
N SER A 335 -11.47 9.89 -27.53
CA SER A 335 -12.77 10.03 -26.87
C SER A 335 -13.14 11.52 -26.88
N PRO A 336 -14.38 11.91 -27.26
CA PRO A 336 -14.82 13.31 -27.22
C PRO A 336 -15.02 13.83 -25.79
N TRP A 337 -14.90 12.96 -24.79
CA TRP A 337 -15.05 13.31 -23.38
C TRP A 337 -13.80 14.02 -22.85
N PRO A 338 -13.92 15.26 -22.34
CA PRO A 338 -12.76 16.05 -21.91
C PRO A 338 -12.09 15.44 -20.68
N SER A 339 -10.76 15.48 -20.66
CA SER A 339 -9.98 15.22 -19.45
C SER A 339 -10.26 16.29 -18.39
N TRP A 340 -10.40 15.88 -17.13
CA TRP A 340 -10.67 16.75 -16.00
C TRP A 340 -9.66 16.50 -14.87
N TYR A 341 -9.44 17.49 -14.00
CA TYR A 341 -8.51 17.38 -12.88
C TYR A 341 -9.23 17.13 -11.54
N GLN A 342 -8.62 16.35 -10.65
CA GLN A 342 -9.22 16.00 -9.37
C GLN A 342 -9.37 17.22 -8.48
N GLY A 343 -8.27 17.92 -8.19
CA GLY A 343 -8.20 19.04 -7.27
C GLY A 343 -9.08 20.22 -7.69
N GLU A 344 -9.01 20.58 -8.98
CA GLU A 344 -9.94 21.51 -9.65
C GLU A 344 -11.41 21.25 -9.26
N ASN A 345 -11.82 19.98 -9.27
CA ASN A 345 -13.22 19.57 -9.08
C ASN A 345 -13.54 19.15 -7.61
N VAL A 346 -12.62 19.32 -6.65
CA VAL A 346 -12.92 19.29 -5.21
C VAL A 346 -13.51 20.65 -4.80
N THR A 347 -14.81 20.83 -5.08
CA THR A 347 -15.58 22.00 -4.65
C THR A 347 -15.73 22.07 -3.12
N PRO A 348 -16.15 23.21 -2.53
CA PRO A 348 -16.35 23.32 -1.08
C PRO A 348 -17.33 22.31 -0.47
N ASN A 349 -18.31 21.82 -1.25
CA ASN A 349 -19.20 20.73 -0.82
C ASN A 349 -18.49 19.38 -0.80
N VAL A 350 -17.67 19.08 -1.81
CA VAL A 350 -16.88 17.84 -1.89
C VAL A 350 -15.80 17.83 -0.80
N GLY A 351 -15.11 18.96 -0.57
CA GLY A 351 -14.17 19.14 0.54
C GLY A 351 -14.81 18.84 1.90
N ARG A 352 -15.98 19.44 2.19
CA ARG A 352 -16.73 19.16 3.42
C ARG A 352 -17.15 17.69 3.58
N LEU A 353 -17.48 17.00 2.48
CA LEU A 353 -17.76 15.56 2.51
C LEU A 353 -16.50 14.76 2.87
N MET A 354 -15.36 15.07 2.26
CA MET A 354 -14.08 14.42 2.57
C MET A 354 -13.64 14.67 4.02
N GLU A 355 -13.82 15.89 4.54
CA GLU A 355 -13.59 16.26 5.95
C GLU A 355 -14.59 15.57 6.92
N ALA A 356 -15.80 15.27 6.46
CA ALA A 356 -16.79 14.53 7.26
C ALA A 356 -16.46 13.04 7.34
N LEU A 357 -16.06 12.43 6.21
CA LEU A 357 -15.53 11.08 6.18
C LEU A 357 -14.27 10.96 7.06
N ASP A 358 -13.34 11.91 6.97
CA ASP A 358 -12.12 11.87 7.79
C ASP A 358 -12.42 11.87 9.29
N ARG A 359 -13.46 12.60 9.72
CA ARG A 359 -13.90 12.60 11.13
C ARG A 359 -14.38 11.24 11.60
N GLU A 360 -15.19 10.53 10.81
CA GLU A 360 -15.62 9.16 11.16
C GLU A 360 -14.42 8.22 11.33
N ARG A 361 -13.47 8.26 10.39
CA ARG A 361 -12.24 7.47 10.46
C ARG A 361 -11.42 7.83 11.71
N LEU A 362 -11.29 9.12 12.03
CA LEU A 362 -10.56 9.59 13.20
C LEU A 362 -11.23 9.21 14.54
N ASP A 363 -12.56 9.10 14.60
CA ASP A 363 -13.26 8.62 15.80
C ASP A 363 -13.04 7.13 16.06
N ILE A 364 -12.93 6.32 15.00
CA ILE A 364 -12.53 4.91 15.07
C ILE A 364 -11.08 4.80 15.56
N VAL A 365 -10.16 5.55 14.94
CA VAL A 365 -8.74 5.65 15.30
C VAL A 365 -8.53 5.98 16.78
N ARG A 366 -9.23 7.01 17.30
CA ARG A 366 -9.20 7.40 18.71
C ARG A 366 -9.67 6.27 19.62
N SER A 367 -10.73 5.58 19.25
CA SER A 367 -11.29 4.46 20.01
C SER A 367 -10.38 3.21 20.01
N LEU A 368 -9.56 3.04 18.96
CA LEU A 368 -8.54 2.01 18.88
C LEU A 368 -7.25 2.36 19.63
N GLY A 369 -6.99 3.64 19.91
CA GLY A 369 -5.76 4.12 20.55
C GLY A 369 -4.54 4.13 19.61
N VAL A 370 -4.75 4.30 18.30
CA VAL A 370 -3.67 4.32 17.29
C VAL A 370 -3.43 5.73 16.77
N ASP A 371 -2.18 6.05 16.44
CA ASP A 371 -1.83 7.31 15.75
C ASP A 371 -1.84 7.12 14.23
N VAL A 372 -2.50 8.04 13.52
CA VAL A 372 -2.54 8.13 12.05
C VAL A 372 -2.69 9.60 11.64
N ARG A 373 -2.35 9.90 10.38
CA ARG A 373 -2.54 11.26 9.82
C ARG A 373 -4.02 11.60 9.61
N THR A 374 -4.33 12.87 9.76
CA THR A 374 -5.56 13.53 9.24
C THR A 374 -5.48 13.74 7.73
N ILE A 375 -6.61 14.04 7.11
CA ILE A 375 -6.69 14.40 5.68
C ILE A 375 -5.87 15.67 5.35
N HIS A 376 -5.85 16.66 6.24
CA HIS A 376 -5.10 17.91 6.07
C HIS A 376 -3.59 17.66 6.09
N GLU A 377 -3.08 16.93 7.08
CA GLU A 377 -1.66 16.52 7.13
C GLU A 377 -1.26 15.68 5.92
N HIS A 378 -2.17 14.85 5.39
CA HIS A 378 -1.90 14.09 4.18
C HIS A 378 -1.73 14.98 2.96
N PHE A 379 -2.63 15.94 2.73
CA PHE A 379 -2.48 16.91 1.63
C PHE A 379 -1.17 17.71 1.79
N SER A 380 -0.90 18.20 3.00
CA SER A 380 0.32 18.97 3.27
C SER A 380 1.60 18.14 3.07
N TRP A 381 1.73 16.97 3.69
CA TRP A 381 2.98 16.21 3.67
C TRP A 381 3.19 15.37 2.41
N SER A 382 2.16 15.17 1.59
CA SER A 382 2.23 14.38 0.34
C SER A 382 2.26 15.23 -0.93
N PHE A 383 1.73 16.45 -0.89
CA PHE A 383 1.63 17.37 -2.03
C PHE A 383 2.20 18.76 -1.73
N ASP A 384 2.97 18.90 -0.63
CA ASP A 384 3.66 20.12 -0.20
C ASP A 384 2.74 21.36 -0.05
N VAL A 385 1.46 21.13 0.26
CA VAL A 385 0.45 22.19 0.48
C VAL A 385 0.61 22.80 1.89
N PRO A 386 0.48 24.11 2.09
CA PRO A 386 0.38 24.70 3.43
C PRO A 386 -0.82 24.14 4.21
N MET A 387 -0.69 24.03 5.54
CA MET A 387 -1.81 23.68 6.43
C MET A 387 -2.73 24.88 6.71
N GLU A 388 -2.19 26.09 6.58
CA GLU A 388 -2.84 27.34 6.97
C GLU A 388 -2.73 28.39 5.86
N THR A 389 -3.66 29.33 5.88
CA THR A 389 -3.69 30.54 5.04
C THR A 389 -3.91 31.76 5.94
N PRO A 390 -3.39 32.96 5.57
CA PRO A 390 -3.77 34.19 6.25
C PRO A 390 -5.30 34.36 6.28
N VAL A 391 -5.81 34.90 7.38
CA VAL A 391 -7.19 35.36 7.45
C VAL A 391 -7.35 36.54 6.50
N GLY A 392 -8.42 36.53 5.71
CA GLY A 392 -8.75 37.63 4.81
C GLY A 392 -9.07 38.90 5.59
N LYS A 393 -9.02 40.06 4.92
CA LYS A 393 -9.48 41.31 5.53
C LYS A 393 -10.95 41.18 5.95
N ASN A 394 -11.29 41.75 7.11
CA ASN A 394 -12.67 41.83 7.55
C ASN A 394 -13.51 42.75 6.61
N ASP A 395 -14.83 42.82 6.83
CA ASP A 395 -15.74 43.63 5.99
C ASP A 395 -15.38 45.14 5.97
N ASN A 396 -14.56 45.61 6.93
CA ASN A 396 -14.05 46.98 7.01
C ASN A 396 -12.71 47.20 6.27
N GLY A 397 -12.11 46.14 5.72
CA GLY A 397 -10.83 46.20 4.98
C GLY A 397 -9.57 46.16 5.86
N GLU A 398 -9.72 45.87 7.15
CA GLU A 398 -8.64 45.78 8.14
C GLU A 398 -8.05 44.36 8.16
N GLU A 399 -6.74 44.24 8.36
CA GLU A 399 -6.07 42.94 8.57
C GLU A 399 -6.17 42.58 10.05
N GLU A 400 -6.61 41.36 10.38
CA GLU A 400 -6.53 40.85 11.74
C GLU A 400 -5.06 40.52 12.09
N ASP A 401 -4.42 41.43 12.83
CA ASP A 401 -3.18 41.17 13.53
C ASP A 401 -3.49 40.45 14.86
N VAL A 402 -2.72 39.41 15.20
CA VAL A 402 -2.78 38.78 16.53
C VAL A 402 -1.57 39.24 17.34
N ASP A 403 -1.82 39.79 18.52
CA ASP A 403 -0.76 40.07 19.50
C ASP A 403 -0.38 38.76 20.22
N ASP A 404 0.90 38.36 20.15
CA ASP A 404 1.44 37.21 20.88
C ASP A 404 1.47 37.52 22.40
N GLU A 405 0.45 37.11 23.16
CA GLU A 405 0.58 36.95 24.62
C GLU A 405 1.52 35.77 24.91
N VAL A 406 2.80 36.08 25.15
CA VAL A 406 3.77 35.10 25.66
C VAL A 406 3.30 34.64 27.05
N PRO A 407 3.08 33.33 27.29
CA PRO A 407 2.65 32.84 28.59
C PRO A 407 3.70 33.18 29.65
N ALA A 408 3.27 33.89 30.69
CA ALA A 408 4.15 34.45 31.71
C ALA A 408 4.72 33.40 32.68
N SER A 409 5.71 32.63 32.23
CA SER A 409 6.45 31.69 33.08
C SER A 409 7.96 31.60 32.76
N ALA A 410 8.65 32.75 32.73
CA ALA A 410 10.11 32.79 32.89
C ALA A 410 10.58 34.12 33.52
N SER A 411 11.51 34.01 34.47
CA SER A 411 12.10 35.08 35.29
C SER A 411 12.52 36.35 34.52
N ALA A 412 12.32 37.51 35.15
CA ALA A 412 12.78 38.80 34.67
C ALA A 412 14.32 38.89 34.51
N ALA A 413 14.78 39.55 33.43
CA ALA A 413 15.75 40.66 33.43
C ALA A 413 16.40 40.91 32.05
N ASN A 414 15.82 41.79 31.23
CA ASN A 414 16.53 42.94 30.60
C ASN A 414 15.64 43.70 29.61
N THR A 415 15.70 45.04 29.68
CA THR A 415 15.01 45.92 28.75
C THR A 415 15.89 46.22 27.54
N THR A 416 15.50 45.76 26.35
CA THR A 416 16.00 46.35 25.08
C THR A 416 15.01 46.09 23.93
N SER A 417 14.43 47.18 23.42
CA SER A 417 13.67 47.26 22.15
C SER A 417 12.50 46.26 21.94
N ASN A 418 11.28 46.69 22.31
CA ASN A 418 10.05 46.06 21.84
C ASN A 418 9.90 46.20 20.31
N MET A 419 10.37 45.20 19.57
CA MET A 419 9.80 44.84 18.27
C MET A 419 8.86 43.66 18.50
N THR A 420 7.62 43.94 18.87
CA THR A 420 6.51 42.97 18.78
C THR A 420 6.37 42.57 17.32
N SER A 421 6.88 41.40 16.96
CA SER A 421 6.83 40.87 15.60
C SER A 421 5.40 40.42 15.31
N ARG A 422 4.53 41.34 14.90
CA ARG A 422 3.16 41.02 14.50
C ARG A 422 3.16 39.92 13.44
N ARG A 423 2.53 38.79 13.78
CA ARG A 423 2.25 37.72 12.83
C ARG A 423 0.81 37.92 12.37
N LYS A 424 0.61 37.89 11.05
CA LYS A 424 -0.74 37.95 10.47
C LYS A 424 -1.56 36.78 11.01
N ALA A 425 -2.82 37.01 11.38
CA ALA A 425 -3.72 35.94 11.75
C ALA A 425 -3.74 34.87 10.64
N THR A 426 -3.65 33.60 11.02
CA THR A 426 -3.79 32.46 10.12
C THR A 426 -4.98 31.60 10.55
N ARG A 427 -5.59 30.92 9.57
CA ARG A 427 -6.58 29.87 9.79
C ARG A 427 -6.20 28.61 9.03
N PRO A 428 -6.68 27.42 9.43
CA PRO A 428 -6.57 26.23 8.62
C PRO A 428 -7.15 26.44 7.21
N LEU A 429 -6.49 25.87 6.22
CA LEU A 429 -7.01 25.68 4.87
C LEU A 429 -8.01 24.52 4.88
N THR A 430 -9.15 24.68 4.22
CA THR A 430 -10.08 23.57 3.96
C THR A 430 -9.51 22.61 2.92
N VAL A 431 -10.01 21.37 2.89
CA VAL A 431 -9.61 20.36 1.88
C VAL A 431 -9.89 20.85 0.46
N SER A 432 -10.96 21.61 0.25
CA SER A 432 -11.24 22.24 -1.05
C SER A 432 -10.14 23.24 -1.42
N GLU A 433 -9.80 24.18 -0.53
CA GLU A 433 -8.74 25.17 -0.79
C GLU A 433 -7.38 24.51 -1.03
N MET A 434 -7.02 23.48 -0.26
CA MET A 434 -5.79 22.70 -0.49
C MET A 434 -5.73 22.11 -1.91
N ASN A 435 -6.85 21.58 -2.40
CA ASN A 435 -6.97 21.04 -3.74
C ASN A 435 -6.93 22.12 -4.83
N GLN A 436 -7.51 23.30 -4.58
CA GLN A 436 -7.39 24.46 -5.47
C GLN A 436 -5.94 24.96 -5.54
N MET A 437 -5.18 24.94 -4.43
CA MET A 437 -3.75 25.28 -4.43
C MET A 437 -2.92 24.28 -5.25
N MET A 438 -3.19 22.97 -5.13
CA MET A 438 -2.55 21.93 -5.94
C MET A 438 -2.74 22.17 -7.44
N HIS A 439 -3.94 22.60 -7.83
CA HIS A 439 -4.32 22.88 -9.21
C HIS A 439 -3.71 24.18 -9.75
N HIS A 440 -3.97 25.31 -9.07
CA HIS A 440 -3.68 26.65 -9.59
C HIS A 440 -2.30 27.20 -9.24
N HIS A 441 -1.60 26.64 -8.24
CA HIS A 441 -0.38 27.25 -7.68
C HIS A 441 0.81 26.31 -7.56
N LEU A 442 0.59 25.02 -7.28
CA LEU A 442 1.67 24.03 -7.10
C LEU A 442 1.89 23.14 -8.34
N ASN A 443 1.00 23.21 -9.33
CA ASN A 443 1.02 22.43 -10.57
C ASN A 443 1.23 20.91 -10.34
N ASN A 444 0.65 20.38 -9.26
CA ASN A 444 0.82 18.99 -8.82
C ASN A 444 -0.51 18.22 -8.67
N ASP A 445 -1.61 18.80 -9.17
CA ASP A 445 -2.90 18.14 -9.34
C ASP A 445 -2.83 16.97 -10.35
N VAL A 446 -3.76 16.03 -10.23
CA VAL A 446 -3.79 14.76 -10.94
C VAL A 446 -5.09 14.64 -11.72
N LEU A 447 -5.00 14.18 -12.98
CA LEU A 447 -6.18 13.87 -13.80
C LEU A 447 -7.12 12.88 -13.10
N GLY A 448 -8.42 13.15 -13.16
CA GLY A 448 -9.46 12.26 -12.64
C GLY A 448 -9.64 10.99 -13.50
N PRO A 449 -10.36 9.97 -12.98
CA PRO A 449 -10.72 8.80 -13.78
C PRO A 449 -11.54 9.18 -15.02
N ALA A 450 -11.24 8.57 -16.16
CA ALA A 450 -11.96 8.77 -17.42
C ALA A 450 -13.10 7.77 -17.66
N THR A 451 -13.31 6.82 -16.74
CA THR A 451 -14.39 5.80 -16.79
C THR A 451 -14.82 5.45 -15.36
N PRO A 452 -16.05 4.92 -15.13
CA PRO A 452 -16.43 4.36 -13.83
C PRO A 452 -15.65 3.07 -13.48
N ASN A 453 -15.02 2.41 -14.45
CA ASN A 453 -14.17 1.24 -14.23
C ASN A 453 -12.79 1.65 -13.69
N THR A 454 -12.78 2.18 -12.47
CA THR A 454 -11.61 2.73 -11.78
C THR A 454 -11.37 2.04 -10.44
N ARG A 455 -10.10 1.92 -10.05
CA ARG A 455 -9.70 1.42 -8.73
C ARG A 455 -10.28 2.26 -7.57
N TYR A 456 -10.59 3.53 -7.83
CA TYR A 456 -11.23 4.45 -6.87
C TYR A 456 -12.58 3.90 -6.35
N VAL A 457 -13.20 3.00 -7.12
CA VAL A 457 -14.35 2.20 -6.70
C VAL A 457 -13.95 0.74 -6.52
N LEU A 458 -13.44 0.09 -7.57
CA LEU A 458 -13.23 -1.36 -7.65
C LEU A 458 -12.13 -1.93 -6.72
N GLU A 459 -11.31 -1.08 -6.12
CA GLU A 459 -10.29 -1.44 -5.14
C GLU A 459 -10.60 -0.81 -3.79
N ASP A 460 -10.75 0.52 -3.75
CA ASP A 460 -10.86 1.28 -2.50
C ASP A 460 -12.18 1.08 -1.75
N VAL A 461 -13.29 0.74 -2.43
CA VAL A 461 -14.57 0.48 -1.75
C VAL A 461 -14.51 -0.85 -0.97
N PRO A 462 -14.33 -2.03 -1.62
CA PRO A 462 -14.26 -3.29 -0.89
C PRO A 462 -13.03 -3.41 0.03
N TYR A 463 -11.84 -2.91 -0.36
CA TYR A 463 -10.62 -3.12 0.43
C TYR A 463 -10.21 -1.93 1.32
N GLY A 464 -10.96 -0.82 1.29
CA GLY A 464 -10.71 0.36 2.09
C GLY A 464 -11.91 0.77 2.94
N LEU A 465 -13.05 1.08 2.30
CA LEU A 465 -14.26 1.52 3.02
C LEU A 465 -14.88 0.40 3.87
N VAL A 466 -15.01 -0.82 3.35
CA VAL A 466 -15.63 -1.95 4.09
C VAL A 466 -14.86 -2.28 5.39
N PRO A 467 -13.52 -2.44 5.40
CA PRO A 467 -12.76 -2.58 6.64
C PRO A 467 -13.01 -1.44 7.65
N THR A 468 -13.09 -0.19 7.19
CA THR A 468 -13.38 0.96 8.05
C THR A 468 -14.77 0.89 8.67
N VAL A 469 -15.80 0.49 7.91
CA VAL A 469 -17.17 0.29 8.42
C VAL A 469 -17.22 -0.81 9.47
N LEU A 470 -16.60 -1.97 9.21
CA LEU A 470 -16.57 -3.10 10.14
C LEU A 470 -15.80 -2.76 11.43
N LEU A 471 -14.66 -2.08 11.33
CA LEU A 471 -13.94 -1.57 12.50
C LEU A 471 -14.77 -0.55 13.28
N GLY A 472 -15.53 0.31 12.60
CA GLY A 472 -16.43 1.27 13.23
C GLY A 472 -17.51 0.61 14.07
N ARG A 473 -18.15 -0.44 13.55
CA ARG A 473 -19.11 -1.26 14.32
C ARG A 473 -18.42 -1.91 15.53
N ALA A 474 -17.28 -2.56 15.31
CA ALA A 474 -16.53 -3.27 16.36
C ALA A 474 -16.03 -2.37 17.53
N VAL A 475 -15.92 -1.05 17.34
CA VAL A 475 -15.54 -0.09 18.39
C VAL A 475 -16.69 0.80 18.88
N GLY A 476 -17.93 0.58 18.42
CA GLY A 476 -19.08 1.43 18.78
C GLY A 476 -19.00 2.86 18.20
N ARG A 477 -18.30 3.04 17.07
CA ARG A 477 -18.23 4.30 16.29
C ARG A 477 -18.59 4.03 14.82
N PRO A 478 -19.87 3.83 14.49
CA PRO A 478 -20.29 3.51 13.12
C PRO A 478 -19.87 4.58 12.11
N ALA A 479 -19.25 4.17 11.00
CA ALA A 479 -18.89 5.05 9.89
C ALA A 479 -20.06 5.18 8.90
N ILE A 480 -21.07 5.97 9.28
CA ILE A 480 -22.36 6.08 8.58
C ILE A 480 -22.20 6.66 7.17
N LEU A 481 -21.35 7.67 6.97
CA LEU A 481 -21.08 8.28 5.66
C LEU A 481 -20.29 7.33 4.77
N HIS A 482 -19.34 6.58 5.32
CA HIS A 482 -18.64 5.52 4.59
C HIS A 482 -19.63 4.46 4.11
N GLU A 483 -20.46 3.92 5.02
CA GLU A 483 -21.45 2.89 4.68
C GLU A 483 -22.49 3.41 3.67
N SER A 484 -22.95 4.65 3.82
CA SER A 484 -23.84 5.30 2.85
C SER A 484 -23.19 5.41 1.47
N GLY A 485 -21.90 5.76 1.42
CA GLY A 485 -21.12 5.81 0.18
C GLY A 485 -21.00 4.44 -0.50
N ILE A 486 -20.71 3.38 0.27
CA ILE A 486 -20.69 1.99 -0.23
C ILE A 486 -22.06 1.64 -0.82
N ARG A 487 -23.16 1.89 -0.10
CA ARG A 487 -24.53 1.59 -0.55
C ARG A 487 -24.89 2.34 -1.85
N ILE A 488 -24.53 3.61 -1.97
CA ILE A 488 -24.77 4.41 -3.19
C ILE A 488 -23.98 3.85 -4.37
N LEU A 489 -22.69 3.57 -4.20
CA LEU A 489 -21.85 2.99 -5.27
C LEU A 489 -22.32 1.57 -5.63
N SER A 490 -22.75 0.77 -4.66
CA SER A 490 -23.35 -0.54 -4.90
C SER A 490 -24.60 -0.46 -5.78
N ALA A 491 -25.48 0.50 -5.51
CA ALA A 491 -26.65 0.75 -6.35
C ALA A 491 -26.29 1.25 -7.76
N MET A 492 -25.28 2.13 -7.89
CA MET A 492 -24.79 2.62 -9.18
C MET A 492 -24.16 1.52 -10.05
N TYR A 493 -23.42 0.58 -9.44
CA TYR A 493 -22.70 -0.48 -10.15
C TYR A 493 -23.50 -1.79 -10.28
N GLY A 494 -24.67 -1.90 -9.65
CA GLY A 494 -25.48 -3.12 -9.62
C GLY A 494 -24.80 -4.29 -8.91
N ARG A 495 -23.97 -4.01 -7.89
CA ARG A 495 -23.09 -4.98 -7.21
C ARG A 495 -23.05 -4.72 -5.72
N ASP A 496 -22.95 -5.77 -4.90
CA ASP A 496 -22.75 -5.61 -3.46
C ASP A 496 -21.26 -5.52 -3.10
N PHE A 497 -20.76 -4.29 -2.94
CA PHE A 497 -19.37 -4.07 -2.56
C PHE A 497 -19.09 -4.38 -1.08
N MET A 498 -20.10 -4.51 -0.21
CA MET A 498 -19.89 -4.97 1.16
C MET A 498 -19.43 -6.43 1.18
N ALA A 499 -19.97 -7.26 0.30
CA ALA A 499 -19.64 -8.69 0.20
C ALA A 499 -18.32 -8.99 -0.54
N GLU A 500 -17.77 -8.06 -1.34
CA GLU A 500 -16.69 -8.36 -2.30
C GLU A 500 -15.25 -8.46 -1.73
N ASN A 501 -15.02 -8.18 -0.44
CA ASN A 501 -13.67 -8.25 0.13
C ASN A 501 -13.23 -9.70 0.42
N ASP A 502 -12.59 -10.32 -0.56
CA ASP A 502 -12.13 -11.71 -0.49
C ASP A 502 -11.09 -11.99 0.61
N LEU A 503 -10.30 -11.00 1.03
CA LEU A 503 -9.35 -11.13 2.14
C LEU A 503 -10.08 -11.20 3.49
N LEU A 504 -11.10 -10.37 3.71
CA LEU A 504 -11.91 -10.41 4.93
C LEU A 504 -12.76 -11.69 5.00
N GLN A 505 -13.28 -12.17 3.86
CA GLN A 505 -13.91 -13.50 3.80
C GLN A 505 -12.93 -14.60 4.20
N GLY A 506 -11.70 -14.57 3.65
CA GLY A 506 -10.64 -15.54 3.96
C GLY A 506 -10.17 -15.50 5.42
N LEU A 507 -10.31 -14.37 6.10
CA LEU A 507 -10.08 -14.22 7.54
C LEU A 507 -11.30 -14.60 8.40
N GLY A 508 -12.44 -14.94 7.79
CA GLY A 508 -13.72 -15.19 8.46
C GLY A 508 -14.30 -13.95 9.16
N LEU A 509 -14.01 -12.76 8.63
CA LEU A 509 -14.44 -11.44 9.14
C LEU A 509 -15.61 -10.83 8.37
N LEU A 510 -15.99 -11.48 7.27
CA LEU A 510 -17.08 -11.10 6.39
C LEU A 510 -17.74 -12.40 5.93
N THR A 511 -19.01 -12.60 6.30
CA THR A 511 -19.83 -13.69 5.77
C THR A 511 -20.34 -13.33 4.37
N VAL A 512 -20.54 -14.35 3.54
CA VAL A 512 -21.18 -14.20 2.23
C VAL A 512 -22.50 -14.96 2.31
N ASP A 513 -23.63 -14.24 2.28
CA ASP A 513 -24.95 -14.86 2.20
C ASP A 513 -25.17 -15.44 0.80
N SER A 514 -24.78 -16.70 0.60
CA SER A 514 -25.10 -17.44 -0.62
C SER A 514 -26.56 -17.88 -0.71
N ASP A 515 -27.27 -17.93 0.42
CA ASP A 515 -28.61 -18.57 0.52
C ASP A 515 -29.68 -17.78 1.30
N HIS A 516 -29.36 -16.59 1.84
CA HIS A 516 -30.25 -15.87 2.79
C HIS A 516 -30.66 -14.45 2.36
N ALA A 517 -30.88 -14.24 1.06
CA ALA A 517 -31.35 -12.95 0.51
C ALA A 517 -32.71 -12.46 1.04
N ASP A 518 -33.45 -13.29 1.79
CA ASP A 518 -34.84 -13.05 2.23
C ASP A 518 -35.02 -13.05 3.77
N ARG A 519 -33.93 -12.90 4.55
CA ARG A 519 -33.99 -12.63 6.00
C ARG A 519 -33.31 -11.31 6.35
N ARG A 520 -34.06 -10.22 6.20
CA ARG A 520 -33.71 -8.91 6.80
C ARG A 520 -34.59 -8.62 8.00
N ASP A 521 -34.52 -9.48 9.02
CA ASP A 521 -35.07 -9.22 10.34
C ASP A 521 -34.12 -9.78 11.41
N ASP A 522 -33.64 -8.87 12.26
CA ASP A 522 -33.11 -8.99 13.62
C ASP A 522 -32.14 -10.13 14.06
N ASP A 523 -30.99 -9.66 14.56
CA ASP A 523 -30.27 -10.15 15.76
C ASP A 523 -29.23 -11.30 15.67
N ASP A 524 -28.53 -11.45 14.53
CA ASP A 524 -27.20 -12.10 14.48
C ASP A 524 -26.17 -11.17 13.78
N ASP A 525 -25.75 -10.11 14.47
CA ASP A 525 -24.64 -9.26 14.01
C ASP A 525 -23.30 -9.99 14.18
N ILE A 526 -22.89 -10.76 13.15
CA ILE A 526 -21.59 -11.43 13.05
C ILE A 526 -20.44 -10.40 12.80
N THR A 527 -20.54 -9.20 13.37
CA THR A 527 -19.43 -8.23 13.42
C THR A 527 -18.29 -8.82 14.26
N PRO A 528 -17.07 -8.99 13.70
CA PRO A 528 -15.96 -9.57 14.44
C PRO A 528 -15.57 -8.71 15.64
N THR A 529 -15.41 -9.34 16.81
CA THR A 529 -15.08 -8.62 18.05
C THR A 529 -13.78 -7.83 17.94
N LEU A 530 -13.70 -6.70 18.64
CA LEU A 530 -12.47 -5.89 18.71
C LEU A 530 -11.26 -6.70 19.22
N GLU A 531 -11.48 -7.68 20.09
CA GLU A 531 -10.43 -8.58 20.55
C GLU A 531 -9.86 -9.42 19.41
N ARG A 532 -10.71 -9.99 18.54
CA ARG A 532 -10.27 -10.71 17.34
C ARG A 532 -9.48 -9.80 16.40
N TRP A 533 -9.97 -8.58 16.15
CA TRP A 533 -9.24 -7.56 15.38
C TRP A 533 -7.85 -7.25 15.94
N ARG A 534 -7.74 -7.04 17.25
CA ARG A 534 -6.45 -6.79 17.92
C ARG A 534 -5.53 -8.01 17.84
N LYS A 535 -6.02 -9.21 18.16
CA LYS A 535 -5.25 -10.46 18.09
C LYS A 535 -4.63 -10.63 16.71
N MET A 536 -5.42 -10.55 15.65
CA MET A 536 -4.95 -10.61 14.26
C MET A 536 -3.91 -9.54 13.95
N ALA A 537 -4.18 -8.27 14.29
CA ALA A 537 -3.36 -7.13 13.89
C ALA A 537 -2.00 -7.02 14.62
N TYR A 538 -1.91 -7.57 15.83
CA TYR A 538 -0.69 -7.53 16.65
C TYR A 538 0.08 -8.85 16.71
N SER A 539 -0.58 -10.01 16.58
CA SER A 539 0.11 -11.31 16.60
C SER A 539 0.31 -11.94 15.22
N GLY A 540 -0.47 -11.54 14.21
CA GLY A 540 -0.54 -12.27 12.94
C GLY A 540 -1.25 -13.62 13.02
N SER A 541 -1.87 -13.93 14.16
CA SER A 541 -2.61 -15.17 14.40
C SER A 541 -4.11 -14.93 14.37
N LEU A 542 -4.85 -15.85 13.73
CA LEU A 542 -6.31 -15.92 13.71
C LEU A 542 -6.84 -16.38 15.07
#